data_AF-A0A182IB04-F1
#
_entry.id   AF-A0A182IB04-F1
#
_cell.length_a   1.000
_cell.length_b   1.000
_cell.length_c   1.000
_cell.angle_alpha   90.00
_cell.angle_beta   90.00
_cell.angle_gamma   90.00
#
_symmetry.space_group_name_H-M   'P 1'
#
loop_
_entity.id
_entity.type
_entity.pdbx_description
1 polymer ?
#
loop_
_entity_poly.entity_id
_entity_poly.type
_entity_poly.pdbx_seq_one_letter_code
_entity_poly.pdbx_strand_id
1 'polypeptide(L)'
;MDIPASIVELMEQFTRVGLVKRCEALGLGTSGSKEELAGRIVEHSKSGNQDTTRVGDYLDAVEQSSTSSRESVDREARGVSIHDYLPTISGKEDVCAWVIEFKTSIKLFKWHDLHKLIYAKRVMQGAAKAFVRSIRRGSEIDLKHALVEEFEEKVTSATIHESFRRRKKKTDESCSEYIYAMCEIGKMGHVDEESL
;
A
#
# COMPACT_ATOMS: atom_id res chain seq x y z
N MET A 1 22.27 -7.19 -2.01
CA MET A 1 23.25 -8.29 -2.13
C MET A 1 23.90 -8.12 -3.48
N ASP A 2 25.12 -7.59 -3.48
CA ASP A 2 25.91 -7.40 -4.69
C ASP A 2 26.21 -8.77 -5.32
N ILE A 3 26.02 -8.87 -6.63
CA ILE A 3 26.30 -10.09 -7.38
C ILE A 3 27.79 -10.03 -7.74
N PRO A 4 28.65 -10.95 -7.25
CA PRO A 4 30.05 -11.04 -7.68
C PRO A 4 30.09 -11.26 -9.20
N ALA A 5 30.75 -10.36 -9.92
CA ALA A 5 30.66 -10.25 -11.37
C ALA A 5 31.56 -11.26 -12.12
N SER A 6 32.47 -11.95 -11.42
CA SER A 6 33.45 -12.87 -12.02
C SER A 6 33.20 -14.33 -11.63
N ILE A 7 33.42 -15.24 -12.61
CA ILE A 7 33.28 -16.70 -12.43
C ILE A 7 34.21 -17.21 -11.32
N VAL A 8 35.45 -16.70 -11.27
CA VAL A 8 36.46 -17.09 -10.28
C VAL A 8 36.02 -16.73 -8.87
N GLU A 9 35.44 -15.53 -8.70
CA GLU A 9 34.96 -15.03 -7.42
C GLU A 9 33.77 -15.86 -6.91
N LEU A 10 32.84 -16.24 -7.80
CA LEU A 10 31.74 -17.15 -7.48
C LEU A 10 32.20 -18.53 -7.03
N MET A 11 33.27 -19.04 -7.64
CA MET A 11 33.83 -20.33 -7.27
C MET A 11 34.56 -20.30 -5.93
N GLU A 12 35.17 -19.19 -5.55
CA GLU A 12 35.81 -19.03 -4.24
C GLU A 12 34.78 -18.85 -3.12
N GLN A 13 33.70 -18.10 -3.38
CA GLN A 13 32.69 -17.78 -2.37
C GLN A 13 31.64 -18.88 -2.15
N PHE A 14 31.34 -19.69 -3.18
CA PHE A 14 30.28 -20.69 -3.10
C PHE A 14 30.81 -22.11 -3.30
N THR A 15 30.25 -23.05 -2.53
CA THR A 15 30.42 -24.48 -2.78
C THR A 15 29.58 -24.89 -3.99
N ARG A 16 29.89 -26.03 -4.60
CA ARG A 16 29.11 -26.56 -5.74
C ARG A 16 27.60 -26.67 -5.42
N VAL A 17 27.26 -27.10 -4.21
CA VAL A 17 25.86 -27.17 -3.74
C VAL A 17 25.23 -25.78 -3.63
N GLY A 18 25.99 -24.78 -3.18
CA GLY A 18 25.53 -23.39 -3.16
C GLY A 18 25.24 -22.82 -4.56
N LEU A 19 26.09 -23.15 -5.54
CA LEU A 19 25.89 -22.76 -6.93
C LEU A 19 24.69 -23.47 -7.58
N VAL A 20 24.45 -24.74 -7.26
CA VAL A 20 23.26 -25.48 -7.73
C VAL A 20 21.98 -24.80 -7.25
N LYS A 21 21.87 -24.51 -5.94
CA LYS A 21 20.69 -23.80 -5.40
C LYS A 21 20.47 -22.43 -6.05
N ARG A 22 21.56 -21.74 -6.39
CA ARG A 22 21.48 -20.45 -7.07
C ARG A 22 21.06 -20.57 -8.53
N CYS A 23 21.48 -21.63 -9.22
CA CYS A 23 20.98 -21.96 -10.56
C CYS A 23 19.49 -22.30 -10.52
N GLU A 24 19.04 -23.11 -9.54
CA GLU A 24 17.61 -23.43 -9.34
C GLU A 24 16.76 -22.18 -9.10
N ALA A 25 17.24 -21.26 -8.25
CA ALA A 25 16.56 -19.99 -7.97
C ALA A 25 16.45 -19.07 -9.20
N LEU A 26 17.36 -19.22 -10.16
CA LEU A 26 17.37 -18.47 -11.43
C LEU A 26 16.72 -19.24 -12.58
N GLY A 27 16.17 -20.44 -12.34
CA GLY A 27 15.59 -21.28 -13.39
C GLY A 27 16.60 -21.84 -14.40
N LEU A 28 17.88 -21.91 -14.03
CA LEU A 28 18.97 -22.39 -14.87
C LEU A 28 19.21 -23.90 -14.66
N GLY A 29 19.73 -24.59 -15.69
CA GLY A 29 20.09 -26.00 -15.59
C GLY A 29 21.11 -26.26 -14.47
N THR A 30 20.92 -27.33 -13.71
CA THR A 30 21.71 -27.67 -12.51
C THR A 30 22.76 -28.76 -12.71
N SER A 31 22.87 -29.32 -13.92
CA SER A 31 23.86 -30.33 -14.27
C SER A 31 25.24 -29.72 -14.52
N GLY A 32 26.33 -30.42 -14.20
CA GLY A 32 27.68 -29.99 -14.58
C GLY A 32 28.67 -29.75 -13.44
N SER A 33 29.84 -29.25 -13.85
CA SER A 33 30.97 -28.88 -12.99
C SER A 33 30.72 -27.57 -12.24
N LYS A 34 31.57 -27.27 -11.26
CA LYS A 34 31.44 -26.07 -10.43
C LYS A 34 31.62 -24.79 -11.27
N GLU A 35 32.53 -24.87 -12.23
CA GLU A 35 32.89 -23.85 -13.21
C GLU A 35 31.71 -23.59 -14.16
N GLU A 36 31.07 -24.64 -14.66
CA GLU A 36 29.92 -24.54 -15.57
C GLU A 36 28.72 -23.87 -14.89
N LEU A 37 28.44 -24.20 -13.62
CA LEU A 37 27.36 -23.58 -12.84
C LEU A 37 27.65 -22.09 -12.58
N ALA A 38 28.88 -21.74 -12.22
CA ALA A 38 29.28 -20.34 -12.02
C ALA A 38 29.23 -19.55 -13.34
N GLY A 39 29.65 -20.15 -14.45
CA GLY A 39 29.57 -19.58 -15.79
C GLY A 39 28.14 -19.22 -16.19
N ARG A 40 27.17 -20.11 -15.98
CA ARG A 40 25.75 -19.85 -16.30
C ARG A 40 25.16 -18.70 -15.51
N ILE A 41 25.54 -18.56 -14.23
CA ILE A 41 25.08 -17.45 -13.37
C ILE A 41 25.62 -16.10 -13.89
N VAL A 42 26.89 -16.06 -14.30
CA VAL A 42 27.52 -14.85 -14.85
C VAL A 42 26.99 -14.52 -16.24
N GLU A 43 26.70 -15.52 -17.07
CA GLU A 43 26.10 -15.32 -18.39
C GLU A 43 24.67 -14.78 -18.28
N HIS A 44 23.88 -15.33 -17.37
CA HIS A 44 22.54 -14.81 -17.06
C HIS A 44 22.58 -13.37 -16.52
N SER A 45 23.59 -13.01 -15.71
CA SER A 45 23.72 -11.63 -15.22
C SER A 45 24.18 -10.64 -16.30
N LYS A 46 25.02 -11.08 -17.25
CA LYS A 46 25.41 -10.28 -18.41
C LYS A 46 24.25 -10.07 -19.40
N SER A 47 23.45 -11.11 -19.64
CA SER A 47 22.26 -11.04 -20.48
C SER A 47 21.12 -10.24 -19.84
N GLY A 48 21.09 -10.15 -18.50
CA GLY A 48 20.15 -9.31 -17.74
C GLY A 48 20.42 -7.79 -17.80
N ASN A 49 21.44 -7.34 -18.57
CA ASN A 49 21.76 -5.91 -18.72
C ASN A 49 21.29 -5.31 -20.06
N GLN A 50 20.38 -6.00 -20.77
CA GLN A 50 19.52 -5.41 -21.81
C GLN A 50 18.05 -5.57 -21.42
N ASP A 51 17.63 -4.96 -20.31
CA ASP A 51 16.27 -4.42 -20.23
C ASP A 51 16.13 -3.46 -19.05
N THR A 52 16.48 -2.19 -19.28
CA THR A 52 15.77 -1.03 -18.74
C THR A 52 16.19 0.24 -19.51
N THR A 53 15.18 0.84 -20.18
CA THR A 53 15.04 2.23 -20.64
C THR A 53 15.52 2.62 -22.06
N ARG A 54 14.57 2.74 -22.99
CA ARG A 54 14.60 3.78 -24.04
C ARG A 54 13.58 4.86 -23.70
N VAL A 55 14.06 5.97 -23.15
CA VAL A 55 13.39 7.27 -23.11
C VAL A 55 14.20 8.21 -24.01
N GLY A 56 13.55 8.89 -24.95
CA GLY A 56 14.10 10.09 -25.61
C GLY A 56 13.94 10.16 -27.14
N ASP A 57 13.17 11.17 -27.56
CA ASP A 57 13.21 11.91 -28.84
C ASP A 57 12.61 11.28 -30.12
N TYR A 58 11.42 11.75 -30.55
CA TYR A 58 11.26 12.94 -31.41
C TYR A 58 9.75 13.24 -31.62
N LEU A 59 9.35 14.50 -31.41
CA LEU A 59 8.17 15.09 -32.05
C LEU A 59 8.44 15.22 -33.56
N ASP A 60 7.45 14.91 -34.41
CA ASP A 60 6.90 15.76 -35.49
C ASP A 60 6.02 14.93 -36.46
N ALA A 61 5.14 15.63 -37.20
CA ALA A 61 4.27 15.21 -38.31
C ALA A 61 2.82 14.78 -37.97
N VAL A 62 2.03 15.80 -37.63
CA VAL A 62 0.82 16.26 -38.36
C VAL A 62 0.15 15.29 -39.36
N GLU A 63 -1.12 15.03 -39.02
CA GLU A 63 -2.33 14.88 -39.85
C GLU A 63 -2.48 13.91 -41.04
N GLN A 64 -3.67 13.29 -40.99
CA GLN A 64 -4.58 12.93 -42.09
C GLN A 64 -4.23 11.71 -42.95
N SER A 65 -4.89 10.58 -42.67
CA SER A 65 -6.10 10.15 -43.40
C SER A 65 -6.25 8.61 -43.50
N SER A 66 -7.43 8.15 -43.05
CA SER A 66 -8.26 7.04 -43.54
C SER A 66 -7.82 5.56 -43.52
N THR A 67 -8.66 4.80 -42.79
CA THR A 67 -9.27 3.49 -43.11
C THR A 67 -8.41 2.23 -43.17
N SER A 68 -8.62 1.34 -42.19
CA SER A 68 -9.30 0.06 -42.43
C SER A 68 -9.46 -0.72 -41.13
N SER A 69 -10.71 -1.08 -40.85
CA SER A 69 -11.24 -1.95 -39.80
C SER A 69 -10.28 -2.99 -39.21
N ARG A 70 -10.19 -2.98 -37.87
CA ARG A 70 -9.88 -4.17 -37.06
C ARG A 70 -10.53 -4.02 -35.68
N GLU A 71 -11.69 -4.66 -35.59
CA GLU A 71 -12.31 -5.30 -34.43
C GLU A 71 -12.09 -4.64 -33.06
N SER A 72 -13.17 -4.04 -32.57
CA SER A 72 -13.43 -3.76 -31.16
C SER A 72 -13.35 -5.05 -30.36
N VAL A 73 -12.21 -5.29 -29.73
CA VAL A 73 -12.14 -6.24 -28.60
C VAL A 73 -12.60 -5.46 -27.38
N ASP A 74 -13.75 -5.88 -26.85
CA ASP A 74 -14.38 -5.36 -25.65
C ASP A 74 -13.34 -5.12 -24.55
N ARG A 75 -13.27 -3.86 -24.10
CA ARG A 75 -12.37 -3.41 -23.02
C ARG A 75 -12.92 -3.82 -21.64
N GLU A 76 -13.61 -4.95 -21.57
CA GLU A 76 -14.39 -5.40 -20.42
C GLU A 76 -13.73 -6.57 -19.71
N ALA A 77 -12.55 -6.29 -19.16
CA ALA A 77 -11.98 -6.99 -18.02
C ALA A 77 -10.83 -6.14 -17.46
N ARG A 78 -11.14 -4.94 -16.91
CA ARG A 78 -10.24 -4.39 -15.89
C ARG A 78 -10.38 -5.32 -14.70
N GLY A 79 -9.49 -6.31 -14.59
CA GLY A 79 -9.46 -7.23 -13.45
C GLY A 79 -9.51 -6.41 -12.16
N VAL A 80 -10.42 -6.77 -11.26
CA VAL A 80 -10.60 -6.04 -10.00
C VAL A 80 -9.29 -6.10 -9.23
N SER A 81 -8.69 -4.94 -8.98
CA SER A 81 -7.45 -4.87 -8.25
C SER A 81 -7.74 -5.05 -6.77
N ILE A 82 -6.87 -5.75 -6.03
CA ILE A 82 -6.96 -5.84 -4.56
C ILE A 82 -7.06 -4.44 -3.92
N HIS A 83 -6.47 -3.44 -4.57
CA HIS A 83 -6.55 -2.03 -4.18
C HIS A 83 -8.00 -1.50 -4.14
N ASP A 84 -8.88 -1.99 -5.00
CA ASP A 84 -10.26 -1.51 -5.12
C ASP A 84 -11.12 -1.91 -3.91
N TYR A 85 -10.64 -2.88 -3.12
CA TYR A 85 -11.27 -3.32 -1.87
C TYR A 85 -10.69 -2.65 -0.61
N LEU A 86 -9.70 -1.76 -0.77
CA LEU A 86 -9.09 -1.09 0.37
C LEU A 86 -9.83 0.20 0.69
N PRO A 87 -10.04 0.49 1.98
CA PRO A 87 -10.67 1.73 2.38
C PRO A 87 -9.76 2.91 2.03
N THR A 88 -10.32 3.90 1.34
CA THR A 88 -9.62 5.14 1.00
C THR A 88 -9.76 6.16 2.12
N ILE A 89 -8.73 6.97 2.33
CA ILE A 89 -8.75 8.05 3.34
C ILE A 89 -8.34 9.38 2.70
N SER A 90 -9.14 10.41 2.89
CA SER A 90 -8.91 11.77 2.37
C SER A 90 -8.52 12.77 3.46
N GLY A 91 -8.79 12.43 4.73
CA GLY A 91 -8.55 13.27 5.91
C GLY A 91 -9.82 13.95 6.44
N LYS A 92 -11.00 13.56 5.96
CA LYS A 92 -12.32 13.99 6.49
C LYS A 92 -13.04 12.88 7.23
N GLU A 93 -12.66 11.65 6.96
CA GLU A 93 -13.22 10.44 7.54
C GLU A 93 -12.63 10.21 8.94
N ASP A 94 -13.31 9.38 9.74
CA ASP A 94 -12.76 8.91 11.01
C ASP A 94 -11.50 8.07 10.75
N VAL A 95 -10.36 8.65 11.11
CA VAL A 95 -9.04 8.05 10.88
C VAL A 95 -8.84 6.82 11.76
N CYS A 96 -9.39 6.81 12.97
CA CYS A 96 -9.30 5.67 13.87
C CYS A 96 -10.09 4.48 13.31
N ALA A 97 -11.31 4.73 12.81
CA ALA A 97 -12.10 3.71 12.11
C ALA A 97 -11.37 3.18 10.87
N TRP A 98 -10.82 4.08 10.04
CA TRP A 98 -10.05 3.69 8.86
C TRP A 98 -8.81 2.85 9.22
N VAL A 99 -8.07 3.21 10.27
CA VAL A 99 -6.89 2.43 10.74
C VAL A 99 -7.29 1.02 11.15
N ILE A 100 -8.44 0.85 11.82
CA ILE A 100 -8.96 -0.46 12.24
C ILE A 100 -9.31 -1.30 11.01
N GLU A 101 -10.01 -0.72 10.05
CA GLU A 101 -10.40 -1.41 8.81
C GLU A 101 -9.16 -1.79 7.99
N PHE A 102 -8.21 -0.87 7.81
CA PHE A 102 -6.96 -1.11 7.12
C PHE A 102 -6.13 -2.22 7.78
N LYS A 103 -6.05 -2.24 9.12
CA LYS A 103 -5.43 -3.35 9.88
C LYS A 103 -6.13 -4.68 9.61
N THR A 104 -7.45 -4.68 9.46
CA THR A 104 -8.23 -5.87 9.13
C THR A 104 -7.89 -6.36 7.72
N SER A 105 -7.79 -5.47 6.73
CA SER A 105 -7.33 -5.79 5.38
C SER A 105 -5.91 -6.37 5.38
N ILE A 106 -4.97 -5.77 6.11
CA ILE A 106 -3.58 -6.27 6.21
C ILE A 106 -3.54 -7.71 6.73
N LYS A 107 -4.33 -8.00 7.77
CA LYS A 107 -4.42 -9.35 8.35
C LYS A 107 -4.99 -10.36 7.35
N LEU A 108 -6.03 -9.98 6.62
CA LEU A 108 -6.68 -10.83 5.64
C LEU A 108 -5.72 -11.20 4.49
N PHE A 109 -5.00 -10.21 3.96
CA PHE A 109 -4.09 -10.41 2.84
C PHE A 109 -2.67 -10.86 3.22
N LYS A 110 -2.37 -11.00 4.53
CA LYS A 110 -1.07 -11.41 5.07
C LYS A 110 0.11 -10.61 4.50
N TRP A 111 -0.05 -9.30 4.37
CA TRP A 111 0.97 -8.45 3.76
C TRP A 111 2.24 -8.33 4.60
N HIS A 112 3.38 -8.30 3.91
CA HIS A 112 4.68 -7.94 4.50
C HIS A 112 4.78 -6.42 4.73
N ASP A 113 5.64 -5.99 5.64
CA ASP A 113 5.77 -4.59 6.09
C ASP A 113 5.94 -3.58 4.95
N LEU A 114 6.73 -3.91 3.93
CA LEU A 114 6.88 -3.04 2.76
C LEU A 114 5.57 -2.87 1.98
N HIS A 115 4.81 -3.95 1.79
CA HIS A 115 3.50 -3.90 1.13
C HIS A 115 2.52 -3.05 1.95
N LYS A 116 2.48 -3.21 3.27
CA LYS A 116 1.61 -2.41 4.15
C LYS A 116 1.86 -0.91 3.92
N LEU A 117 3.14 -0.50 3.91
CA LEU A 117 3.52 0.90 3.69
C LEU A 117 3.15 1.40 2.29
N ILE A 118 3.43 0.60 1.24
CA ILE A 118 3.12 0.98 -0.14
C ILE A 118 1.61 1.14 -0.33
N TYR A 119 0.82 0.16 0.14
CA TYR A 119 -0.63 0.19 -0.01
C TYR A 119 -1.28 1.28 0.85
N ALA A 120 -0.80 1.50 2.08
CA ALA A 120 -1.27 2.61 2.92
C ALA A 120 -1.12 3.95 2.18
N LYS A 121 0.07 4.21 1.61
CA LYS A 121 0.31 5.45 0.83
C LYS A 121 -0.54 5.56 -0.43
N ARG A 122 -0.92 4.43 -1.02
CA ARG A 122 -1.66 4.38 -2.28
C ARG A 122 -3.14 4.73 -2.10
N VAL A 123 -3.75 4.26 -1.02
CA VAL A 123 -5.19 4.49 -0.71
C VAL A 123 -5.47 5.88 -0.15
N MET A 124 -4.42 6.64 0.16
CA MET A 124 -4.52 8.02 0.60
C MET A 124 -4.85 8.95 -0.55
N GLN A 125 -5.78 9.86 -0.28
CA GLN A 125 -6.26 10.89 -1.19
C GLN A 125 -6.27 12.24 -0.47
N GLY A 126 -6.59 13.31 -1.19
CA GLY A 126 -6.82 14.63 -0.61
C GLY A 126 -5.73 15.13 0.34
N ALA A 127 -6.17 15.62 1.51
CA ALA A 127 -5.31 16.19 2.55
C ALA A 127 -4.41 15.13 3.19
N ALA A 128 -4.92 13.92 3.45
CA ALA A 128 -4.12 12.81 3.97
C ALA A 128 -2.93 12.48 3.05
N LYS A 129 -3.14 12.49 1.72
CA LYS A 129 -2.05 12.28 0.76
C LYS A 129 -1.02 13.41 0.76
N ALA A 130 -1.47 14.65 0.91
CA ALA A 130 -0.58 15.81 1.01
C ALA A 130 0.27 15.75 2.29
N PHE A 131 -0.34 15.41 3.42
CA PHE A 131 0.34 15.19 4.70
C PHE A 131 1.38 14.07 4.59
N VAL A 132 1.04 12.93 4.01
CA VAL A 132 1.99 11.81 3.92
C VAL A 132 3.15 12.07 2.97
N ARG A 133 3.01 13.02 2.03
CA ARG A 133 4.14 13.52 1.23
C ARG A 133 5.10 14.41 2.02
N SER A 134 4.63 15.09 3.07
CA SER A 134 5.51 15.90 3.94
C SER A 134 6.36 15.02 4.87
N ILE A 135 5.88 13.82 5.21
CA ILE A 135 6.60 12.84 6.03
C ILE A 135 7.74 12.21 5.22
N ARG A 136 8.99 12.52 5.62
CA ARG A 136 10.19 12.20 4.85
C ARG A 136 10.47 10.69 4.75
N ARG A 137 10.33 9.94 5.85
CA ARG A 137 10.46 8.46 5.95
C ARG A 137 9.76 7.98 7.22
N GLY A 138 9.23 6.77 7.20
CA GLY A 138 8.57 6.14 8.37
C GLY A 138 8.09 4.74 8.03
N SER A 139 7.98 3.89 9.04
CA SER A 139 7.29 2.60 8.95
C SER A 139 5.78 2.81 8.75
N GLU A 140 5.06 1.75 8.42
CA GLU A 140 3.60 1.82 8.36
C GLU A 140 2.98 2.13 9.74
N ILE A 141 3.66 1.79 10.84
CA ILE A 141 3.23 2.12 12.19
C ILE A 141 3.34 3.62 12.43
N ASP A 142 4.49 4.22 12.11
CA ASP A 142 4.72 5.67 12.26
C ASP A 142 3.73 6.46 11.42
N LEU A 143 3.40 5.95 10.23
CA LEU A 143 2.43 6.55 9.34
C LEU A 143 1.02 6.59 9.96
N LYS A 144 0.55 5.48 10.54
CA LYS A 144 -0.75 5.44 11.22
C LYS A 144 -0.78 6.36 12.44
N HIS A 145 0.28 6.39 13.22
CA HIS A 145 0.38 7.26 14.39
C HIS A 145 0.28 8.73 13.98
N ALA A 146 1.08 9.14 12.99
CA ALA A 146 1.07 10.52 12.49
C ALA A 146 -0.29 10.91 11.91
N LEU A 147 -1.01 9.98 11.27
CA LEU A 147 -2.36 10.24 10.76
C LEU A 147 -3.37 10.44 11.88
N VAL A 148 -3.35 9.60 12.91
CA VAL A 148 -4.23 9.75 14.07
C VAL A 148 -3.93 11.08 14.75
N GLU A 149 -2.66 11.38 15.01
CA GLU A 149 -2.27 12.63 15.67
C GLU A 149 -2.73 13.91 14.92
N GLU A 150 -2.68 13.89 13.59
CA GLU A 150 -3.05 15.04 12.75
C GLU A 150 -4.56 15.15 12.50
N PHE A 151 -5.25 14.02 12.24
CA PHE A 151 -6.62 14.02 11.72
C PHE A 151 -7.65 13.46 12.70
N GLU A 152 -7.26 12.94 13.87
CA GLU A 152 -8.21 12.52 14.89
C GLU A 152 -8.99 13.74 15.41
N GLU A 153 -10.31 13.62 15.38
CA GLU A 153 -11.19 14.61 15.99
C GLU A 153 -11.04 14.52 17.51
N LYS A 154 -10.39 15.52 18.11
CA LYS A 154 -10.24 15.61 19.57
C LYS A 154 -11.59 15.98 20.20
N VAL A 155 -12.36 14.96 20.54
CA VAL A 155 -13.62 15.12 21.26
C VAL A 155 -13.31 15.40 22.73
N THR A 156 -13.46 16.65 23.16
CA THR A 156 -13.28 17.03 24.57
C THR A 156 -14.54 16.75 25.39
N SER A 157 -14.38 16.61 26.71
CA SER A 157 -15.51 16.49 27.65
C SER A 157 -16.53 17.62 27.48
N ALA A 158 -16.05 18.86 27.28
CA ALA A 158 -16.90 20.01 27.00
C ALA A 158 -17.75 19.84 25.73
N THR A 159 -17.17 19.31 24.65
CA THR A 159 -17.88 19.04 23.39
C THR A 159 -18.96 17.98 23.57
N ILE A 160 -18.70 16.95 24.38
CA ILE A 160 -19.67 15.88 24.69
C ILE A 160 -20.81 16.41 25.54
N HIS A 161 -20.52 17.17 26.60
CA HIS A 161 -21.53 17.80 27.43
C HIS A 161 -22.43 18.74 26.63
N GLU A 162 -21.86 19.54 25.72
CA GLU A 162 -22.64 20.40 24.83
C GLU A 162 -23.49 19.57 23.84
N SER A 163 -22.97 18.44 23.34
CA SER A 163 -23.71 17.53 22.47
C SER A 163 -24.91 16.91 23.20
N PHE A 164 -24.74 16.46 24.44
CA PHE A 164 -25.85 16.01 25.30
C PHE A 164 -26.87 17.13 25.57
N ARG A 165 -26.39 18.35 25.84
CA ARG A 165 -27.26 19.50 26.13
C ARG A 165 -28.13 19.85 24.93
N ARG A 166 -27.53 19.90 23.74
CA ARG A 166 -28.15 20.27 22.47
C ARG A 166 -29.09 19.19 21.94
N ARG A 167 -28.76 17.91 22.15
CA ARG A 167 -29.61 16.81 21.69
C ARG A 167 -30.90 16.75 22.51
N LYS A 168 -32.04 17.02 21.87
CA LYS A 168 -33.40 16.86 22.43
C LYS A 168 -34.21 15.94 21.53
N LYS A 169 -35.16 15.22 22.12
CA LYS A 169 -36.04 14.31 21.37
C LYS A 169 -36.85 15.12 20.34
N LYS A 170 -36.80 14.68 19.08
CA LYS A 170 -37.56 15.24 17.97
C LYS A 170 -38.96 14.64 17.92
N THR A 171 -39.86 15.28 17.19
CA THR A 171 -41.25 14.84 17.06
C THR A 171 -41.43 13.72 16.04
N ASP A 172 -40.49 13.58 15.11
CA ASP A 172 -40.46 12.62 14.00
C ASP A 172 -39.68 11.33 14.32
N GLU A 173 -39.10 11.21 15.52
CA GLU A 173 -38.34 10.03 15.94
C GLU A 173 -39.03 9.23 17.05
N SER A 174 -38.80 7.92 17.05
CA SER A 174 -39.23 7.04 18.12
C SER A 174 -38.43 7.25 19.41
N CYS A 175 -38.96 6.78 20.54
CA CYS A 175 -38.25 6.83 21.82
C CYS A 175 -36.93 6.04 21.76
N SER A 176 -36.94 4.88 21.11
CA SER A 176 -35.77 4.02 20.99
C SER A 176 -34.67 4.66 20.14
N GLU A 177 -35.01 5.28 19.02
CA GLU A 177 -34.03 6.01 18.18
C GLU A 177 -33.37 7.15 18.95
N TYR A 178 -34.14 7.91 19.74
CA TYR A 178 -33.59 8.93 20.61
C TYR A 178 -32.62 8.38 21.65
N ILE A 179 -32.97 7.25 22.30
CA ILE A 179 -32.11 6.59 23.29
C ILE A 179 -30.80 6.14 22.62
N TYR A 180 -30.86 5.52 21.44
CA TYR A 180 -29.65 5.09 20.73
C TYR A 180 -28.76 6.27 20.32
N ALA A 181 -29.35 7.37 19.85
CA ALA A 181 -28.60 8.59 19.55
C ALA A 181 -27.93 9.20 20.80
N MET A 182 -28.59 9.15 21.97
CA MET A 182 -27.97 9.58 23.22
C MET A 182 -26.84 8.63 23.67
N CYS A 183 -27.01 7.33 23.48
CA CYS A 183 -25.96 6.34 23.74
C CYS A 183 -24.75 6.52 22.80
N GLU A 184 -24.96 6.89 21.54
CA GLU A 184 -23.88 7.22 20.61
C GLU A 184 -23.05 8.40 21.13
N ILE A 185 -23.69 9.46 21.62
CA ILE A 185 -23.00 10.60 22.25
C ILE A 185 -22.19 10.15 23.47
N GLY A 186 -22.75 9.28 24.30
CA GLY A 186 -22.04 8.73 25.46
C GLY A 186 -20.79 7.91 25.09
N LYS A 187 -20.85 7.16 23.98
CA LYS A 187 -19.71 6.35 23.50
C LYS A 187 -18.55 7.20 22.98
N MET A 188 -18.79 8.43 22.54
CA MET A 188 -17.74 9.37 22.13
C MET A 188 -16.94 9.92 23.33
N GLY A 189 -17.47 9.79 24.54
CA GLY A 189 -16.74 10.14 25.76
C GLY A 189 -15.72 9.08 26.13
N HIS A 190 -14.44 9.33 25.81
CA HIS A 190 -13.37 8.78 26.60
C HIS A 190 -13.39 9.51 27.95
N VAL A 191 -13.69 8.80 29.03
CA VAL A 191 -13.59 9.36 30.39
C VAL A 191 -12.10 9.40 30.71
N ASP A 192 -11.47 10.55 30.50
CA ASP A 192 -10.11 10.78 31.00
C ASP A 192 -10.12 10.61 32.52
N GLU A 193 -9.46 9.57 33.01
CA GLU A 193 -9.32 9.24 34.44
C GLU A 193 -8.58 10.34 35.22
N GLU A 194 -8.01 11.32 34.52
CA GLU A 194 -7.36 12.52 35.08
C GLU A 194 -8.35 13.63 35.50
N SER A 195 -9.66 13.45 35.28
CA SER A 195 -10.71 14.38 35.72
C SER A 195 -11.45 13.95 37.00
N LEU A 196 -10.88 13.05 37.82
CA LEU A 196 -11.39 12.67 39.15
C LEU A 196 -10.57 13.28 40.29
#